data_AF-A0A2I0JDF7-F1
#
_entry.id   AF-A0A2I0JDF7-F1
#
_cell.length_a   1.000
_cell.length_b   1.000
_cell.length_c   1.000
_cell.angle_alpha   90.00
_cell.angle_beta   90.00
_cell.angle_gamma   90.00
#
_symmetry.space_group_name_H-M   'P 1'
#
loop_
_entity.id
_entity.type
_entity.pdbx_description
1 polymer ?
#
loop_
_entity_poly.entity_id
_entity_poly.type
_entity_poly.pdbx_seq_one_letter_code
_entity_poly.pdbx_strand_id
1 'polypeptide(L)'
;MSKRYREKVFAIIGVKVYAAGFYMNPSLSAKLDSWKGKSASSIHGDGSLFSSIFQVSLEKSLQIVLVRDVDGKTFWDALDEAISPRIKTLTFVDESALSTFRDIFQGRPLNKGTSIFLTWLDKSKMLPLLLVSITR
;
A
#
# COMPACT_ATOMS: atom_id res chain seq x y z
N MET A 1 -8.39 15.91 0.53
CA MET A 1 -8.54 14.45 0.69
C MET A 1 -8.46 13.81 -0.68
N SER A 2 -7.32 13.24 -1.05
CA SER A 2 -7.13 12.58 -2.35
C SER A 2 -7.42 11.09 -2.19
N LYS A 3 -8.55 10.62 -2.72
CA LYS A 3 -8.85 9.19 -2.86
C LYS A 3 -8.52 8.79 -4.29
N ARG A 4 -7.66 7.78 -4.49
CA ARG A 4 -7.41 7.19 -5.81
C ARG A 4 -7.83 5.72 -5.81
N TYR A 5 -8.33 5.28 -6.96
CA TYR A 5 -8.78 3.91 -7.20
C TYR A 5 -7.75 3.20 -8.08
N ARG A 6 -7.49 1.90 -7.85
CA ARG A 6 -6.74 1.06 -8.79
C ARG A 6 -7.73 0.10 -9.46
N GLU A 7 -7.73 0.11 -10.79
CA GLU A 7 -8.46 -0.84 -11.62
C GLU A 7 -7.47 -1.90 -12.14
N LYS A 8 -7.85 -3.18 -12.11
CA LYS A 8 -7.11 -4.27 -12.79
C LYS A 8 -8.06 -4.87 -13.83
N VAL A 9 -7.61 -4.95 -15.08
CA VAL A 9 -8.40 -5.52 -16.19
C VAL A 9 -8.17 -7.03 -16.19
N PHE A 10 -9.21 -7.79 -15.88
CA PHE A 10 -9.23 -9.23 -16.11
C PHE A 10 -10.17 -9.45 -17.29
N ALA A 11 -9.61 -9.82 -18.46
CA ALA A 11 -10.37 -10.14 -19.67
C ALA A 11 -11.40 -9.04 -20.07
N ILE A 12 -10.94 -8.00 -20.76
CA ILE A 12 -11.78 -7.03 -21.49
C ILE A 12 -12.59 -6.03 -20.62
N ILE A 13 -12.79 -6.26 -19.31
CA ILE A 13 -13.46 -5.31 -18.39
C ILE A 13 -12.55 -4.95 -17.22
N GLY A 14 -12.29 -3.65 -17.02
CA GLY A 14 -11.60 -3.13 -15.84
C GLY A 14 -12.45 -3.33 -14.59
N VAL A 15 -12.01 -4.18 -13.66
CA VAL A 15 -12.72 -4.42 -12.41
C VAL A 15 -12.04 -3.64 -11.29
N LYS A 16 -12.80 -2.84 -10.55
CA LYS A 16 -12.34 -2.20 -9.32
C LYS A 16 -12.18 -3.27 -8.25
N VAL A 17 -10.95 -3.50 -7.79
CA VAL A 17 -10.64 -4.51 -6.77
C VAL A 17 -10.54 -3.87 -5.39
N TYR A 18 -9.99 -2.65 -5.31
CA TYR A 18 -9.85 -1.92 -4.05
C TYR A 18 -9.79 -0.40 -4.24
N ALA A 19 -10.08 0.31 -3.14
CA ALA A 19 -9.75 1.72 -2.97
C ALA A 19 -8.52 1.84 -2.07
N ALA A 20 -7.68 2.86 -2.29
CA ALA A 20 -6.51 3.10 -1.46
C ALA A 20 -6.46 4.54 -0.94
N GLY A 21 -6.04 4.69 0.31
CA GLY A 21 -5.78 5.97 0.97
C GLY A 21 -4.38 5.96 1.56
N PHE A 22 -3.61 7.01 1.29
CA PHE A 22 -2.28 7.19 1.89
C PHE A 22 -2.34 8.27 2.96
N TYR A 23 -1.96 7.90 4.17
CA TYR A 23 -1.94 8.74 5.36
C TYR A 23 -0.50 8.98 5.78
N MET A 24 -0.22 10.20 6.23
CA MET A 24 1.10 10.63 6.66
C MET A 24 0.96 11.42 7.96
N ASN A 25 1.97 11.31 8.81
CA ASN A 25 2.06 12.14 10.01
C ASN A 25 2.01 13.64 9.62
N PRO A 26 1.17 14.47 10.24
CA PRO A 26 1.06 15.89 9.90
C PRO A 26 2.39 16.65 9.98
N SER A 27 3.28 16.27 10.90
CA SER A 27 4.62 16.86 11.06
C SER A 27 5.52 16.66 9.83
N LEU A 28 5.15 15.78 8.90
CA LEU A 28 5.83 15.61 7.62
C LEU A 28 5.75 16.88 6.76
N SER A 29 4.69 17.69 6.88
CA SER A 29 4.52 18.88 6.04
C SER A 29 5.67 19.88 6.22
N ALA A 30 6.17 20.03 7.45
CA ALA A 30 7.31 20.89 7.78
C ALA A 30 8.65 20.39 7.17
N LYS A 31 8.71 19.12 6.75
CA LYS A 31 9.88 18.55 6.05
C LYS A 31 9.79 18.70 4.53
N LEU A 32 8.66 19.21 4.02
CA LEU A 32 8.36 19.33 2.60
C LEU A 32 8.18 20.78 2.15
N ASP A 33 8.66 21.76 2.91
CA ASP A 33 8.49 23.19 2.62
C ASP A 33 9.02 23.59 1.23
N SER A 34 10.05 22.92 0.72
CA SER A 34 10.59 23.13 -0.64
C SER A 34 9.61 22.77 -1.76
N TRP A 35 8.49 22.11 -1.44
CA TRP A 35 7.42 21.74 -2.36
C TRP A 35 6.18 22.62 -2.22
N LYS A 36 6.16 23.54 -1.26
CA LYS A 36 5.05 24.46 -1.03
C LYS A 36 4.86 25.36 -2.25
N GLY A 37 3.62 25.52 -2.70
CA GLY A 37 3.27 26.36 -3.85
C GLY A 37 3.55 25.74 -5.23
N LYS A 38 4.20 24.57 -5.30
CA LYS A 38 4.34 23.82 -6.56
C LYS A 38 2.99 23.25 -7.01
N SER A 39 2.77 23.21 -8.32
CA SER A 39 1.54 22.65 -8.89
C SER A 39 1.52 21.11 -8.77
N ALA A 40 0.33 20.54 -8.79
CA ALA A 40 0.18 19.08 -8.77
C ALA A 40 0.90 18.41 -9.95
N SER A 41 0.88 19.02 -11.14
CA SER A 41 1.55 18.47 -12.32
C SER A 41 3.08 18.47 -12.18
N SER A 42 3.67 19.53 -11.63
CA SER A 42 5.12 19.58 -11.40
C SER A 42 5.57 18.59 -10.33
N ILE A 43 4.73 18.37 -9.31
CA ILE A 43 4.97 17.37 -8.27
C ILE A 43 4.90 15.95 -8.84
N HIS A 44 3.90 15.66 -9.67
CA HIS A 44 3.71 14.32 -10.23
C HIS A 44 4.86 13.89 -11.15
N GLY A 45 5.45 14.82 -11.90
CA GLY A 45 6.59 14.54 -12.78
C GLY A 45 7.92 14.38 -12.04
N ASP A 46 7.99 14.76 -10.76
CA ASP A 46 9.22 14.75 -9.98
C ASP A 46 9.19 13.67 -8.88
N GLY A 47 9.85 12.55 -9.16
CA GLY A 47 9.96 11.42 -8.24
C GLY A 47 10.73 11.71 -6.95
N SER A 48 11.44 12.85 -6.86
CA SER A 48 12.24 13.20 -5.68
C SER A 48 11.35 13.50 -4.48
N LEU A 49 10.16 14.08 -4.65
CA LEU A 49 9.22 14.28 -3.55
C LEU A 49 8.86 12.96 -2.87
N PHE A 50 8.45 11.96 -3.66
CA PHE A 50 8.02 10.67 -3.13
C PHE A 50 9.17 9.93 -2.45
N SER A 51 10.38 10.06 -3.00
CA SER A 51 11.61 9.59 -2.35
C SER A 51 11.84 10.29 -1.01
N SER A 52 11.73 11.62 -0.95
CA SER A 52 11.86 12.38 0.29
C SER A 52 10.81 11.97 1.32
N ILE A 53 9.54 11.83 0.92
CA ILE A 53 8.47 11.34 1.79
C ILE A 53 8.86 9.99 2.39
N PHE A 54 9.25 9.02 1.57
CA PHE A 54 9.64 7.68 2.03
C PHE A 54 10.85 7.72 2.99
N GLN A 55 11.82 8.60 2.72
CA GLN A 55 13.05 8.77 3.49
C GLN A 55 12.89 9.58 4.79
N VAL A 56 11.69 10.03 5.15
CA VAL A 56 11.48 10.64 6.48
C VAL A 56 11.13 9.56 7.49
N SER A 57 11.81 9.56 8.65
CA SER A 57 11.53 8.66 9.78
C SER A 57 10.30 9.12 10.59
N LEU A 58 9.18 9.29 9.90
CA LEU A 58 7.87 9.55 10.49
C LEU A 58 6.88 8.50 9.99
N GLU A 59 5.86 8.26 10.80
CA GLU A 59 4.82 7.28 10.49
C GLU A 59 4.05 7.61 9.22
N LYS A 60 3.80 6.57 8.42
CA LYS A 60 3.00 6.61 7.19
C LYS A 60 2.15 5.35 7.15
N SER A 61 0.94 5.43 6.62
CA SER A 61 0.09 4.26 6.47
C SER A 61 -0.63 4.26 5.13
N LEU A 62 -0.61 3.12 4.44
CA LEU A 62 -1.46 2.85 3.30
C LEU A 62 -2.65 2.02 3.77
N GLN A 63 -3.85 2.58 3.66
CA GLN A 63 -5.09 1.85 3.84
C GLN A 63 -5.58 1.35 2.49
N ILE A 64 -5.86 0.07 2.40
CA ILE A 64 -6.49 -0.58 1.25
C ILE A 64 -7.85 -1.09 1.71
N VAL A 65 -8.92 -0.71 1.02
CA VAL A 65 -10.28 -1.17 1.30
C VAL A 65 -10.75 -1.99 0.12
N LEU A 66 -11.06 -3.27 0.35
CA LEU A 66 -11.59 -4.14 -0.68
C LEU A 66 -13.01 -3.73 -1.05
N VAL A 67 -13.28 -3.51 -2.34
CA VAL A 67 -14.62 -3.10 -2.81
C VAL A 67 -15.46 -4.29 -3.30
N ARG A 68 -14.88 -5.50 -3.22
CA ARG A 68 -15.46 -6.78 -3.57
C ARG A 68 -14.78 -7.89 -2.76
N ASP A 69 -15.38 -9.06 -2.77
CA ASP A 69 -14.74 -10.25 -2.21
C ASP A 69 -13.56 -10.66 -3.10
N VAL A 70 -12.46 -11.02 -2.43
CA VAL A 70 -11.22 -11.52 -3.03
C VAL A 70 -10.73 -12.64 -2.12
N ASP A 71 -10.38 -13.80 -2.66
CA ASP A 71 -9.73 -14.81 -1.86
C ASP A 71 -8.27 -14.40 -1.54
N GLY A 72 -7.74 -14.87 -0.41
CA GLY A 72 -6.39 -14.50 0.04
C GLY A 72 -5.29 -14.83 -0.97
N LYS A 73 -5.45 -15.89 -1.78
CA LYS A 73 -4.47 -16.28 -2.81
C LYS A 73 -4.46 -15.26 -3.95
N THR A 74 -5.62 -14.89 -4.49
CA THR A 74 -5.75 -13.88 -5.55
C THR A 74 -5.19 -12.54 -5.11
N PHE A 75 -5.43 -12.14 -3.84
CA PHE A 75 -4.84 -10.92 -3.29
C PHE A 75 -3.31 -11.00 -3.23
N TRP A 76 -2.78 -12.10 -2.69
CA TRP A 76 -1.34 -12.32 -2.58
C TRP A 76 -0.66 -12.38 -3.94
N ASP A 77 -1.18 -13.17 -4.89
CA ASP A 77 -0.61 -13.30 -6.24
C ASP A 77 -0.51 -11.94 -6.94
N ALA A 78 -1.53 -11.09 -6.80
CA ALA A 78 -1.52 -9.74 -7.37
C ALA A 78 -0.54 -8.79 -6.67
N LEU A 79 -0.24 -9.02 -5.39
CA LEU A 79 0.77 -8.25 -4.66
C LEU A 79 2.17 -8.73 -5.03
N ASP A 80 2.40 -10.04 -5.04
CA ASP A 80 3.65 -10.67 -5.46
C ASP A 80 4.05 -10.21 -6.86
N GLU A 81 3.13 -10.28 -7.83
CA GLU A 81 3.32 -9.77 -9.19
C GLU A 81 3.77 -8.29 -9.22
N ALA A 82 3.30 -7.48 -8.26
CA ALA A 82 3.69 -6.08 -8.16
C ALA A 82 5.04 -5.88 -7.46
N ILE A 83 5.39 -6.66 -6.44
CA ILE A 83 6.60 -6.44 -5.64
C ILE A 83 7.82 -7.20 -6.18
N SER A 84 7.63 -8.41 -6.71
CA SER A 84 8.71 -9.28 -7.17
C SER A 84 9.63 -8.62 -8.20
N PRO A 85 9.13 -7.87 -9.21
CA PRO A 85 10.00 -7.15 -10.16
C PRO A 85 10.84 -6.03 -9.53
N ARG A 86 10.47 -5.55 -8.34
CA ARG A 86 11.13 -4.43 -7.63
C ARG A 86 12.20 -4.90 -6.66
N ILE A 87 12.19 -6.19 -6.29
CA ILE A 87 13.17 -6.78 -5.37
C ILE A 87 14.24 -7.48 -6.22
N LYS A 88 15.38 -6.81 -6.44
CA LYS A 88 16.45 -7.32 -7.31
C LYS A 88 17.20 -8.52 -6.73
N THR A 89 17.26 -8.60 -5.41
CA THR A 89 17.92 -9.69 -4.69
C THR A 89 17.21 -9.83 -3.36
N LEU A 90 16.70 -11.03 -3.08
CA LEU A 90 16.08 -11.36 -1.82
C LEU A 90 17.17 -11.79 -0.84
N THR A 91 17.25 -11.13 0.30
CA THR A 91 18.00 -11.66 1.44
C THR A 91 17.11 -12.64 2.22
N PHE A 92 17.72 -13.49 3.05
CA PHE A 92 16.96 -14.37 3.95
C PHE A 92 15.96 -13.61 4.84
N VAL A 93 16.31 -12.37 5.22
CA VAL A 93 15.41 -11.49 6.01
C VAL A 93 14.21 -11.06 5.17
N ASP A 94 14.41 -10.72 3.90
CA ASP A 94 13.32 -10.33 2.99
C ASP A 94 12.38 -11.50 2.72
N GLU A 95 12.92 -12.70 2.48
CA GLU A 95 12.11 -13.92 2.28
C GLU A 95 11.24 -14.24 3.49
N SER A 96 11.83 -14.18 4.69
CA SER A 96 11.09 -14.41 5.94
C SER A 96 10.00 -13.36 6.17
N ALA A 97 10.29 -12.09 5.90
CA ALA A 97 9.32 -11.01 6.01
C ALA A 97 8.17 -11.15 5.00
N LEU A 98 8.46 -11.52 3.75
CA LEU A 98 7.46 -11.77 2.72
C LEU A 98 6.59 -13.00 3.04
N SER A 99 7.19 -14.07 3.56
CA SER A 99 6.44 -15.25 4.02
C SER A 99 5.49 -14.88 5.17
N THR A 100 6.00 -14.19 6.19
CA THR A 100 5.19 -13.73 7.33
C THR A 100 4.03 -12.87 6.85
N PHE A 101 4.31 -11.96 5.90
CA PHE A 101 3.29 -11.10 5.32
C PHE A 101 2.25 -11.89 4.54
N ARG A 102 2.65 -12.85 3.71
CA ARG A 102 1.75 -13.74 2.97
C ARG A 102 0.83 -14.52 3.90
N ASP A 103 1.35 -15.05 4.99
CA ASP A 103 0.61 -15.87 5.96
C ASP A 103 -0.50 -15.10 6.67
N ILE A 104 -0.43 -13.76 6.70
CA ILE A 104 -1.53 -12.91 7.21
C ILE A 104 -2.77 -13.05 6.33
N PHE A 105 -2.62 -13.23 5.02
CA PHE A 105 -3.74 -13.26 4.06
C PHE A 105 -4.11 -14.68 3.67
N GLN A 106 -3.16 -15.61 3.67
CA GLN A 106 -3.40 -17.00 3.27
C GLN A 106 -4.43 -17.67 4.20
N GLY A 107 -5.44 -18.31 3.60
CA GLY A 107 -6.49 -19.01 4.34
C GLY A 107 -7.53 -18.10 5.02
N ARG A 108 -7.48 -16.77 4.82
CA ARG A 108 -8.49 -15.84 5.34
C ARG A 108 -9.43 -15.35 4.24
N PRO A 109 -10.75 -15.28 4.50
CA PRO A 109 -11.67 -14.65 3.57
C PRO A 109 -11.47 -13.13 3.59
N LEU A 110 -11.12 -12.54 2.44
CA LEU A 110 -11.01 -11.09 2.30
C LEU A 110 -12.28 -10.56 1.63
N ASN A 111 -13.32 -10.42 2.44
CA ASN A 111 -14.63 -9.96 1.97
C ASN A 111 -14.59 -8.46 1.63
N LYS A 112 -15.55 -8.02 0.83
CA LYS A 112 -15.84 -6.61 0.60
C LYS A 112 -15.93 -5.85 1.93
N GLY A 113 -15.29 -4.68 1.98
CA GLY A 113 -15.21 -3.85 3.18
C GLY A 113 -14.03 -4.18 4.08
N THR A 114 -13.31 -5.30 3.85
CA THR A 114 -12.06 -5.59 4.55
C THR A 114 -11.05 -4.46 4.33
N SER A 115 -10.46 -4.00 5.43
CA SER A 115 -9.46 -2.94 5.43
C SER A 115 -8.10 -3.52 5.79
N ILE A 116 -7.11 -3.25 4.95
CA ILE A 116 -5.71 -3.65 5.14
C ILE A 116 -4.90 -2.39 5.36
N PHE A 117 -4.12 -2.36 6.42
CA PHE A 117 -3.23 -1.25 6.75
C PHE A 117 -1.79 -1.72 6.63
N LEU A 118 -1.02 -1.01 5.80
CA LEU A 118 0.42 -1.16 5.69
C LEU A 118 1.05 0.07 6.33
N THR A 119 1.55 -0.05 7.55
CA THR A 119 2.04 1.09 8.32
C THR A 119 3.56 1.03 8.42
N TRP A 120 4.24 2.03 7.87
CA TRP A 120 5.67 2.24 8.03
C TRP A 120 5.92 3.11 9.27
N LEU A 121 6.58 2.55 10.28
CA LEU A 121 7.02 3.30 11.46
C LEU A 121 8.27 4.14 11.12
N ASP A 122 9.16 3.54 10.34
CA ASP A 122 10.33 4.16 9.75
C ASP A 122 10.59 3.53 8.36
N LYS A 123 11.79 3.71 7.80
CA LYS A 123 12.14 3.24 6.45
C LYS A 123 12.28 1.72 6.35
N SER A 124 12.62 1.05 7.46
CA SER A 124 12.93 -0.39 7.48
C SER A 124 11.89 -1.21 8.25
N LYS A 125 11.02 -0.57 9.04
CA LYS A 125 9.99 -1.25 9.83
C LYS A 125 8.60 -0.96 9.29
N MET A 126 7.95 -2.01 8.78
CA MET A 126 6.54 -1.99 8.39
C MET A 126 5.74 -2.96 9.28
N LEU A 127 4.60 -2.50 9.78
CA LEU A 127 3.61 -3.32 10.47
C LEU A 127 2.41 -3.56 9.55
N PRO A 128 2.16 -4.81 9.15
CA PRO A 128 0.91 -5.18 8.48
C PRO A 128 -0.21 -5.40 9.50
N LEU A 129 -1.37 -4.77 9.29
CA LEU A 129 -2.58 -4.98 10.09
C LEU A 129 -3.78 -5.27 9.18
N LEU A 130 -4.47 -6.37 9.45
CA LEU A 130 -5.71 -6.74 8.78
C LEU A 130 -6.90 -6.46 9.70
N LEU A 131 -7.77 -5.54 9.31
CA LEU A 131 -9.05 -5.29 9.97
C LEU A 131 -10.18 -5.83 9.08
N VAL A 132 -10.74 -6.96 9.49
CA VAL A 132 -11.91 -7.55 8.85
C VAL A 132 -13.14 -6.83 9.36
N SER A 133 -13.95 -6.28 8.46
CA SER A 133 -15.25 -5.73 8.83
C SER A 133 -16.14 -6.87 9.28
N ILE A 134 -16.36 -7.00 10.59
CA ILE A 134 -17.39 -7.89 11.14
C ILE A 134 -18.72 -7.21 10.89
N THR A 135 -19.29 -7.43 9.71
CA THR A 135 -20.69 -7.12 9.47
C THR A 135 -21.51 -8.17 10.21
N ARG A 136 -22.28 -7.71 11.22
CA ARG A 136 -23.39 -8.48 11.78
C ARG A 136 -24.53 -8.55 10.78
#